data_AF-O16316-F1
#
_entry.id   AF-O16316-F1
#
_cell.length_a   1.000
_cell.length_b   1.000
_cell.length_c   1.000
_cell.angle_alpha   90.00
_cell.angle_beta   90.00
_cell.angle_gamma   90.00
#
_symmetry.space_group_name_H-M   'P 1'
#
loop_
_entity.id
_entity.type
_entity.pdbx_description
1 polymer ?
#
loop_
_entity_poly.entity_id
_entity_poly.type
_entity_poly.pdbx_seq_one_letter_code
_entity_poly.pdbx_strand_id
1 'polypeptide(L)'
;MFNNFKKIVILCLRLIIFCFGLGIIFNQISLLINVFKEANHSFSIHLYSHKNKDCVVPTWNRVTSKDVPYSEDFKKWAAVRIGAFRHIKDAQVRLLSSFVYSDQISIVTTSQNIDNKKVTCRYYDCNRDEVPYSSFDTVVVPMTVITCPRRYGAEFVSVTFDENETPHEPIPLTFRIYDEPIHELSVCVGPLYGKKSKWLEIVEYVEHYKLVGVSYFYFTLFSINEYDRTVVDYYAKFGYAEYTTYITEYQELGWMFHLIQTQDCHHRSRHHSKWVINVDIDERIIYTGSNDILYFLRSMPASIGELSITANRILTTGTIPEKLKNFANLQSELTFLKYNKTTEVSWYNFKGIIRPDLVYVLFYHWSFRQKPNVHVISIPKQIIHLRHYRSVDQNSLNGNWMEFYNGSLKETRLAPDFEQQLIKNVKEKVKYVYDQRWV
;
A
#
# COMPACT_ATOMS: atom_id res chain seq x y z
N MET A 1 51.63 47.88 -22.05
CA MET A 1 51.96 46.70 -21.21
C MET A 1 50.79 46.20 -20.34
N PHE A 2 50.03 47.07 -19.66
CA PHE A 2 48.95 46.66 -18.74
C PHE A 2 47.79 45.82 -19.34
N ASN A 3 47.41 46.04 -20.61
CA ASN A 3 46.30 45.29 -21.23
C ASN A 3 46.62 43.82 -21.52
N ASN A 4 47.87 43.47 -21.79
CA ASN A 4 48.26 42.07 -21.97
C ASN A 4 48.29 41.33 -20.64
N PHE A 5 48.69 41.98 -19.55
CA PHE A 5 48.69 41.37 -18.22
C PHE A 5 47.28 41.01 -17.74
N LYS A 6 46.29 41.90 -17.93
CA LYS A 6 44.88 41.60 -17.61
C LYS A 6 44.33 40.40 -18.40
N LYS A 7 44.64 40.30 -19.70
CA LYS A 7 44.21 39.16 -20.53
C LYS A 7 44.82 37.85 -20.03
N ILE A 8 46.11 37.85 -19.67
CA ILE A 8 46.80 36.67 -19.13
C ILE A 8 46.17 36.24 -17.80
N VAL A 9 45.90 37.18 -16.88
CA VAL A 9 45.28 36.87 -15.58
C VAL A 9 43.87 36.28 -15.75
N ILE A 10 43.04 36.82 -16.65
CA ILE A 10 41.70 36.28 -16.94
C ILE A 10 41.80 34.88 -17.54
N LEU A 11 42.75 34.65 -18.45
CA LEU A 11 42.98 33.34 -19.05
C LEU A 11 43.42 32.32 -17.98
N CYS A 12 44.35 32.71 -17.09
CA CYS A 12 44.77 31.90 -15.95
C CYS A 12 43.62 31.60 -15.00
N LEU A 13 42.76 32.57 -14.67
CA LEU A 13 41.59 32.34 -13.83
C LEU A 13 40.59 31.38 -14.48
N ARG A 14 40.34 31.50 -15.79
CA ARG A 14 39.49 30.57 -16.54
C ARG A 14 40.08 29.17 -16.55
N LEU A 15 41.39 29.04 -16.73
CA LEU A 15 42.11 27.77 -16.64
C LEU A 15 42.03 27.18 -15.24
N ILE A 16 42.20 27.97 -14.18
CA ILE A 16 42.06 27.52 -12.79
C ILE A 16 40.63 27.03 -12.52
N ILE A 17 39.61 27.79 -12.92
CA ILE A 17 38.20 27.38 -12.76
C ILE A 17 37.92 26.10 -13.56
N PHE A 18 38.45 25.99 -14.77
CA PHE A 18 38.31 24.78 -15.60
C PHE A 18 39.02 23.58 -14.97
N CYS A 19 40.21 23.77 -14.41
CA CYS A 19 40.95 22.73 -13.68
C CYS A 19 40.26 22.34 -12.37
N PHE A 20 39.68 23.28 -11.62
CA PHE A 20 38.86 22.98 -10.44
C PHE A 20 37.57 22.25 -10.83
N GLY A 21 36.91 22.66 -11.91
CA GLY A 21 35.73 21.99 -12.45
C GLY A 21 36.04 20.57 -12.89
N LEU A 22 37.15 20.36 -13.63
CA LEU A 22 37.65 19.03 -13.98
C LEU A 22 38.02 18.22 -12.74
N GLY A 23 38.63 18.82 -11.72
CA GLY A 23 38.95 18.15 -10.46
C GLY A 23 37.71 17.70 -9.69
N ILE A 24 36.64 18.51 -9.66
CA ILE A 24 35.35 18.14 -9.06
C ILE A 24 34.70 17.02 -9.85
N ILE A 25 34.69 17.11 -11.19
CA ILE A 25 34.17 16.05 -12.06
C ILE A 25 34.98 14.76 -11.86
N PHE A 26 36.30 14.84 -11.78
CA PHE A 26 37.16 13.68 -11.56
C PHE A 26 36.95 13.08 -10.17
N ASN A 27 36.75 13.90 -9.13
CA ASN A 27 36.37 13.41 -7.81
C ASN A 27 34.99 12.76 -7.81
N GLN A 28 33.99 13.34 -8.48
CA GLN A 28 32.67 12.73 -8.59
C GLN A 28 32.69 11.44 -9.40
N ILE A 29 33.43 11.39 -10.51
CA ILE A 29 33.64 10.18 -11.30
C ILE A 29 34.41 9.15 -10.48
N SER A 30 35.44 9.54 -9.70
CA SER A 30 36.15 8.60 -8.82
C SER A 30 35.26 8.12 -7.68
N LEU A 31 34.37 8.96 -7.15
CA LEU A 31 33.40 8.55 -6.14
C LEU A 31 32.38 7.59 -6.74
N LEU A 32 31.89 7.87 -7.96
CA LEU A 32 31.02 6.98 -8.72
C LEU A 32 31.73 5.67 -9.07
N ILE A 33 32.98 5.70 -9.52
CA ILE A 33 33.79 4.51 -9.78
C ILE A 33 34.04 3.75 -8.48
N ASN A 34 34.22 4.42 -7.34
CA ASN A 34 34.35 3.75 -6.05
C ASN A 34 33.03 3.17 -5.57
N VAL A 35 31.89 3.83 -5.77
CA VAL A 35 30.55 3.28 -5.51
C VAL A 35 30.26 2.11 -6.46
N PHE A 36 30.62 2.21 -7.73
CA PHE A 36 30.53 1.13 -8.70
C PHE A 36 31.52 0.02 -8.40
N LYS A 37 32.72 0.33 -7.87
CA LYS A 37 33.68 -0.67 -7.42
C LYS A 37 33.26 -1.28 -6.11
N GLU A 38 32.58 -0.60 -5.19
CA GLU A 38 31.99 -1.22 -3.99
C GLU A 38 30.78 -2.08 -4.39
N ALA A 39 29.97 -1.62 -5.34
CA ALA A 39 28.90 -2.40 -5.96
C ALA A 39 29.42 -3.58 -6.80
N ASN A 40 30.61 -3.46 -7.41
CA ASN A 40 31.25 -4.51 -8.21
C ASN A 40 32.26 -5.36 -7.43
N HIS A 41 32.81 -4.91 -6.30
CA HIS A 41 33.57 -5.73 -5.34
C HIS A 41 32.60 -6.59 -4.54
N SER A 42 31.37 -6.11 -4.33
CA SER A 42 30.26 -6.99 -3.94
C SER A 42 29.79 -7.91 -5.07
N PHE A 43 30.24 -7.69 -6.32
CA PHE A 43 29.95 -8.56 -7.47
C PHE A 43 31.14 -9.31 -8.08
N SER A 44 32.34 -9.22 -7.48
CA SER A 44 33.54 -9.94 -7.91
C SER A 44 33.97 -10.93 -6.84
N ILE A 45 33.05 -11.79 -6.42
CA ILE A 45 33.40 -13.04 -5.74
C ILE A 45 33.44 -14.12 -6.82
N HIS A 46 34.66 -14.52 -7.14
CA HIS A 46 35.07 -15.84 -7.61
C HIS A 46 34.08 -16.64 -8.48
N LEU A 47 34.47 -16.74 -9.76
CA LEU A 47 34.45 -17.98 -10.53
C LEU A 47 34.63 -19.22 -9.64
N TYR A 48 33.86 -20.27 -9.97
CA TYR A 48 33.66 -21.54 -9.26
C TYR A 48 32.66 -21.50 -8.10
N SER A 49 31.40 -21.16 -8.42
CA SER A 49 30.28 -21.71 -7.66
C SER A 49 30.24 -23.21 -7.93
N HIS A 50 30.92 -23.99 -7.09
CA HIS A 50 30.32 -25.22 -6.61
C HIS A 50 28.89 -24.84 -6.23
N LYS A 51 27.89 -25.32 -6.98
CA LYS A 51 26.49 -25.30 -6.55
C LYS A 51 26.51 -25.82 -5.11
N ASN A 52 26.47 -24.93 -4.14
CA ASN A 52 26.14 -25.31 -2.79
C ASN A 52 24.67 -25.68 -2.91
N LYS A 53 24.41 -26.98 -3.11
CA LYS A 53 23.07 -27.51 -3.38
C LYS A 53 22.11 -27.26 -2.22
N ASP A 54 22.65 -26.92 -1.05
CA ASP A 54 21.89 -26.80 0.17
C ASP A 54 21.47 -25.35 0.39
N CYS A 55 20.17 -25.09 0.24
CA CYS A 55 19.55 -23.83 0.67
C CYS A 55 19.82 -23.60 2.17
N VAL A 56 20.28 -22.40 2.52
CA VAL A 56 20.43 -22.01 3.92
C VAL A 56 19.06 -21.71 4.51
N VAL A 57 18.50 -22.66 5.26
CA VAL A 57 17.17 -22.49 5.87
C VAL A 57 17.30 -21.75 7.22
N PRO A 58 16.76 -20.52 7.34
CA PRO A 58 16.77 -19.78 8.61
C PRO A 58 15.87 -20.46 9.64
N THR A 59 16.14 -20.24 10.93
CA THR A 59 15.46 -20.95 12.03
C THR A 59 13.94 -20.82 12.01
N TRP A 60 13.41 -19.63 11.71
CA TRP A 60 11.96 -19.38 11.58
C TRP A 60 11.30 -20.18 10.44
N ASN A 61 12.07 -20.66 9.47
CA ASN A 61 11.59 -21.43 8.33
C ASN A 61 11.86 -22.94 8.44
N ARG A 62 12.39 -23.41 9.58
CA ARG A 62 12.56 -24.84 9.89
C ARG A 62 11.31 -25.44 10.50
N VAL A 63 10.16 -25.21 9.87
CA VAL A 63 8.84 -25.59 10.40
C VAL A 63 8.02 -26.27 9.31
N THR A 64 7.46 -27.43 9.64
CA THR A 64 6.46 -28.11 8.81
C THR A 64 5.21 -28.35 9.67
N SER A 65 4.06 -27.85 9.21
CA SER A 65 2.77 -28.02 9.90
C SER A 65 1.89 -29.01 9.12
N LYS A 66 1.07 -29.77 9.83
CA LYS A 66 0.24 -30.83 9.22
C LYS A 66 -1.01 -30.27 8.52
N ASP A 67 -1.57 -29.19 9.06
CA ASP A 67 -2.82 -28.58 8.60
C ASP A 67 -2.76 -27.06 8.83
N VAL A 68 -3.75 -26.34 8.31
CA VAL A 68 -3.91 -24.89 8.51
C VAL A 68 -4.68 -24.59 9.79
N PRO A 69 -4.36 -23.49 10.48
CA PRO A 69 -5.18 -22.96 11.57
C PRO A 69 -6.63 -22.74 11.12
N TYR A 70 -7.60 -23.04 11.99
CA TYR A 70 -9.03 -22.82 11.74
C TYR A 70 -9.58 -23.54 10.49
N SER A 71 -8.97 -24.65 10.06
CA SER A 71 -9.38 -25.41 8.87
C SER A 71 -10.88 -25.78 8.87
N GLU A 72 -11.43 -26.14 10.03
CA GLU A 72 -12.87 -26.42 10.19
C GLU A 72 -13.76 -25.19 10.03
N ASP A 73 -13.33 -24.03 10.51
CA ASP A 73 -14.06 -22.77 10.30
C ASP A 73 -14.04 -22.37 8.83
N PHE A 74 -12.89 -22.53 8.16
CA PHE A 74 -12.76 -22.28 6.72
C PHE A 74 -13.68 -23.19 5.90
N LYS A 75 -13.79 -24.48 6.24
CA LYS A 75 -14.76 -25.40 5.62
C LYS A 75 -16.21 -24.94 5.82
N LYS A 76 -16.57 -24.50 7.03
CA LYS A 76 -17.91 -23.96 7.31
C LYS A 76 -18.19 -22.69 6.51
N TRP A 77 -17.23 -21.78 6.43
CA TRP A 77 -17.37 -20.51 5.72
C TRP A 77 -17.46 -20.72 4.21
N ALA A 78 -16.67 -21.65 3.68
CA ALA A 78 -16.75 -22.11 2.31
C ALA A 78 -18.14 -22.68 1.97
N ALA A 79 -18.73 -23.47 2.87
CA ALA A 79 -20.07 -24.04 2.68
C ALA A 79 -21.18 -22.99 2.57
N VAL A 80 -21.08 -21.88 3.34
CA VAL A 80 -22.06 -20.79 3.32
C VAL A 80 -21.63 -19.60 2.46
N ARG A 81 -20.50 -19.70 1.76
CA ARG A 81 -19.94 -18.68 0.86
C ARG A 81 -19.74 -17.31 1.52
N ILE A 82 -19.14 -17.30 2.72
CA ILE A 82 -18.89 -16.05 3.46
C ILE A 82 -18.02 -15.11 2.64
N GLY A 83 -18.50 -13.87 2.45
CA GLY A 83 -17.77 -12.82 1.73
C GLY A 83 -17.70 -13.04 0.22
N ALA A 84 -18.33 -14.10 -0.34
CA ALA A 84 -18.25 -14.40 -1.76
C ALA A 84 -18.97 -13.34 -2.61
N PHE A 85 -18.22 -12.39 -3.14
CA PHE A 85 -18.67 -11.45 -4.16
C PHE A 85 -18.03 -11.82 -5.50
N ARG A 86 -18.87 -12.21 -6.46
CA ARG A 86 -18.44 -12.69 -7.79
C ARG A 86 -18.76 -11.66 -8.85
N HIS A 87 -18.21 -10.47 -8.67
CA HIS A 87 -18.42 -9.37 -9.60
C HIS A 87 -17.58 -9.55 -10.87
N ILE A 88 -16.40 -10.13 -10.74
CA ILE A 88 -15.45 -10.35 -11.83
C ILE A 88 -15.40 -11.86 -12.13
N LYS A 89 -16.32 -12.33 -13.00
CA LYS A 89 -16.54 -13.77 -13.23
C LYS A 89 -15.61 -14.40 -14.25
N ASP A 90 -15.02 -13.59 -15.13
CA ASP A 90 -14.18 -14.00 -16.25
C ASP A 90 -12.68 -13.79 -15.99
N ALA A 91 -12.31 -13.32 -14.80
CA ALA A 91 -10.91 -13.08 -14.45
C ALA A 91 -10.07 -14.35 -14.52
N GLN A 92 -8.94 -14.27 -15.23
CA GLN A 92 -7.89 -15.28 -15.19
C GLN A 92 -7.33 -15.35 -13.77
N VAL A 93 -7.16 -16.58 -13.28
CA VAL A 93 -6.51 -16.80 -12.00
C VAL A 93 -5.02 -16.52 -12.13
N ARG A 94 -4.53 -15.58 -11.32
CA ARG A 94 -3.10 -15.30 -11.15
C ARG A 94 -2.80 -15.18 -9.67
N LEU A 95 -1.57 -15.52 -9.31
CA LEU A 95 -1.06 -15.33 -7.95
C LEU A 95 -0.60 -13.88 -7.81
N LEU A 96 -1.17 -13.15 -6.85
CA LEU A 96 -0.89 -11.72 -6.65
C LEU A 96 0.22 -11.52 -5.62
N SER A 97 0.08 -12.13 -4.45
CA SER A 97 1.02 -11.97 -3.34
C SER A 97 0.91 -13.17 -2.41
N SER A 98 2.00 -13.50 -1.72
CA SER A 98 2.00 -14.55 -0.71
C SER A 98 2.71 -14.09 0.55
N PHE A 99 2.17 -14.47 1.70
CA PHE A 99 2.62 -14.04 3.02
C PHE A 99 2.87 -15.26 3.89
N VAL A 100 3.98 -15.23 4.63
CA VAL A 100 4.31 -16.25 5.59
C VAL A 100 4.12 -15.74 7.02
N TYR A 101 3.27 -16.43 7.76
CA TYR A 101 3.04 -16.23 9.19
C TYR A 101 3.68 -17.36 10.00
N SER A 102 3.63 -17.27 11.34
CA SER A 102 4.21 -18.29 12.21
C SER A 102 3.60 -19.68 12.02
N ASP A 103 2.30 -19.72 11.73
CA ASP A 103 1.45 -20.93 11.72
C ASP A 103 0.99 -21.34 10.31
N GLN A 104 0.95 -20.42 9.35
CA GLN A 104 0.42 -20.66 8.01
C GLN A 104 1.06 -19.77 6.94
N ILE A 105 0.75 -20.06 5.69
CA ILE A 105 1.01 -19.23 4.51
C ILE A 105 -0.35 -18.81 3.94
N SER A 106 -0.47 -17.57 3.49
CA SER A 106 -1.63 -17.08 2.76
C SER A 106 -1.22 -16.59 1.38
N ILE A 107 -1.90 -17.08 0.35
CA ILE A 107 -1.70 -16.70 -1.05
C ILE A 107 -2.95 -15.93 -1.50
N VAL A 108 -2.77 -14.69 -1.92
CA VAL A 108 -3.85 -13.86 -2.47
C VAL A 108 -3.84 -14.00 -3.98
N THR A 109 -5.01 -14.22 -4.57
CA THR A 109 -5.19 -14.36 -6.02
C THR A 109 -5.90 -13.14 -6.63
N THR A 110 -5.80 -13.00 -7.94
CA THR A 110 -6.43 -11.92 -8.71
C THR A 110 -7.88 -12.19 -9.09
N SER A 111 -8.45 -13.36 -8.76
CA SER A 111 -9.76 -13.76 -9.25
C SER A 111 -10.77 -14.02 -8.15
N GLN A 112 -11.94 -13.39 -8.30
CA GLN A 112 -13.10 -13.56 -7.42
C GLN A 112 -13.99 -14.75 -7.80
N ASN A 113 -13.76 -15.39 -8.96
CA ASN A 113 -14.61 -16.46 -9.47
C ASN A 113 -14.26 -17.85 -8.91
N ILE A 114 -13.08 -17.99 -8.29
CA ILE A 114 -12.57 -19.25 -7.73
C ILE A 114 -12.91 -19.45 -6.26
N ASP A 115 -13.72 -18.59 -5.66
CA ASP A 115 -14.21 -18.77 -4.30
C ASP A 115 -14.81 -20.18 -4.11
N ASN A 116 -14.35 -20.88 -3.06
CA ASN A 116 -14.65 -22.28 -2.74
C ASN A 116 -14.17 -23.32 -3.79
N LYS A 117 -13.27 -22.95 -4.71
CA LYS A 117 -12.63 -23.91 -5.61
C LYS A 117 -11.58 -24.72 -4.84
N LYS A 118 -11.50 -26.03 -5.11
CA LYS A 118 -10.40 -26.87 -4.63
C LYS A 118 -9.10 -26.46 -5.31
N VAL A 119 -8.01 -26.50 -4.57
CA VAL A 119 -6.70 -26.08 -5.03
C VAL A 119 -5.63 -26.81 -4.24
N THR A 120 -4.49 -27.11 -4.87
CA THR A 120 -3.36 -27.71 -4.17
C THR A 120 -2.20 -26.72 -4.05
N CYS A 121 -1.73 -26.49 -2.83
CA CYS A 121 -0.52 -25.72 -2.55
C CYS A 121 0.72 -26.50 -3.03
N ARG A 122 1.66 -25.78 -3.65
CA ARG A 122 2.96 -26.26 -4.12
C ARG A 122 4.05 -25.37 -3.50
N TYR A 123 5.16 -25.96 -3.08
CA TYR A 123 6.19 -25.27 -2.29
C TYR A 123 7.54 -25.43 -2.96
N TYR A 124 8.34 -24.37 -2.97
CA TYR A 124 9.63 -24.36 -3.64
C TYR A 124 10.68 -23.74 -2.72
N ASP A 125 11.89 -24.27 -2.81
CA ASP A 125 13.04 -23.82 -2.04
C ASP A 125 13.69 -22.57 -2.63
N CYS A 126 14.86 -22.17 -2.08
CA CYS A 126 15.63 -21.02 -2.54
C CYS A 126 16.12 -21.13 -4.00
N ASN A 127 16.26 -22.36 -4.53
CA ASN A 127 16.65 -22.64 -5.91
C ASN A 127 15.44 -22.69 -6.85
N ARG A 128 14.22 -22.52 -6.31
CA ARG A 128 12.94 -22.71 -7.00
C ARG A 128 12.70 -24.15 -7.43
N ASP A 129 13.34 -25.11 -6.78
CA ASP A 129 13.05 -26.53 -6.95
C ASP A 129 11.85 -26.90 -6.06
N GLU A 130 10.91 -27.70 -6.59
CA GLU A 130 9.74 -28.11 -5.82
C GLU A 130 10.15 -29.01 -4.66
N VAL A 131 9.72 -28.66 -3.45
CA VAL A 131 9.99 -29.44 -2.24
C VAL A 131 9.24 -30.77 -2.34
N PRO A 132 9.92 -31.93 -2.38
CA PRO A 132 9.25 -33.21 -2.58
C PRO A 132 8.24 -33.54 -1.48
N TYR A 133 7.14 -34.20 -1.85
CA TYR A 133 6.11 -34.69 -0.92
C TYR A 133 5.53 -33.60 0.01
N SER A 134 5.58 -32.34 -0.41
CA SER A 134 5.17 -31.19 0.40
C SER A 134 3.79 -30.66 0.04
N SER A 135 3.19 -31.11 -1.07
CA SER A 135 1.90 -30.62 -1.55
C SER A 135 0.79 -30.71 -0.50
N PHE A 136 -0.21 -29.83 -0.62
CA PHE A 136 -1.32 -29.81 0.33
C PHE A 136 -2.61 -29.34 -0.32
N ASP A 137 -3.65 -30.17 -0.27
CA ASP A 137 -4.97 -29.85 -0.81
C ASP A 137 -5.74 -28.96 0.16
N THR A 138 -6.32 -27.89 -0.39
CA THR A 138 -7.10 -26.90 0.35
C THR A 138 -8.22 -26.34 -0.55
N VAL A 139 -8.88 -25.29 -0.07
CA VAL A 139 -9.90 -24.55 -0.81
C VAL A 139 -9.61 -23.05 -0.78
N VAL A 140 -10.05 -22.34 -1.81
CA VAL A 140 -9.97 -20.87 -1.85
C VAL A 140 -11.04 -20.31 -0.91
N VAL A 141 -10.64 -19.79 0.24
CA VAL A 141 -11.52 -19.15 1.24
C VAL A 141 -10.71 -18.33 2.25
N PRO A 142 -11.24 -17.18 2.72
CA PRO A 142 -12.40 -16.47 2.18
C PRO A 142 -12.06 -15.74 0.87
N MET A 143 -13.03 -15.60 -0.03
CA MET A 143 -12.91 -14.84 -1.27
C MET A 143 -11.78 -15.30 -2.19
N THR A 144 -10.65 -14.58 -2.23
CA THR A 144 -9.54 -14.77 -3.17
C THR A 144 -8.29 -15.32 -2.49
N VAL A 145 -8.40 -15.75 -1.24
CA VAL A 145 -7.27 -16.17 -0.40
C VAL A 145 -7.20 -17.69 -0.34
N ILE A 146 -6.00 -18.22 -0.48
CA ILE A 146 -5.68 -19.64 -0.33
C ILE A 146 -4.79 -19.76 0.91
N THR A 147 -5.21 -20.55 1.90
CA THR A 147 -4.40 -20.80 3.10
C THR A 147 -3.71 -22.15 2.98
N CYS A 148 -2.40 -22.13 3.17
CA CYS A 148 -1.50 -23.27 3.05
C CYS A 148 -0.74 -23.48 4.36
N PRO A 149 -0.45 -24.71 4.78
CA PRO A 149 0.39 -24.97 5.94
C PRO A 149 1.87 -24.61 5.68
N ARG A 150 2.64 -24.37 6.74
CA ARG A 150 4.09 -24.16 6.68
C ARG A 150 4.82 -25.42 6.18
N ARG A 151 5.90 -25.21 5.41
CA ARG A 151 6.81 -26.26 4.93
C ARG A 151 8.26 -25.84 5.14
N TYR A 152 9.07 -26.80 5.60
CA TYR A 152 10.49 -26.61 5.84
C TYR A 152 11.19 -26.03 4.60
N GLY A 153 11.86 -24.90 4.76
CA GLY A 153 12.70 -24.31 3.71
C GLY A 153 11.94 -23.73 2.51
N ALA A 154 10.61 -23.67 2.53
CA ALA A 154 9.85 -23.05 1.46
C ALA A 154 10.11 -21.54 1.43
N GLU A 155 10.56 -21.03 0.29
CA GLU A 155 10.78 -19.60 0.02
C GLU A 155 9.83 -19.05 -1.03
N PHE A 156 9.32 -19.93 -1.91
CA PHE A 156 8.30 -19.61 -2.89
C PHE A 156 7.13 -20.59 -2.78
N VAL A 157 5.97 -20.14 -3.21
CA VAL A 157 4.75 -20.94 -3.27
C VAL A 157 4.05 -20.76 -4.59
N SER A 158 3.38 -21.82 -5.02
CA SER A 158 2.47 -21.84 -6.15
C SER A 158 1.25 -22.68 -5.83
N VAL A 159 0.35 -22.77 -6.80
CA VAL A 159 -0.86 -23.57 -6.72
C VAL A 159 -1.14 -24.28 -8.05
N THR A 160 -1.89 -25.38 -7.98
CA THR A 160 -2.53 -26.05 -9.13
C THR A 160 -4.02 -26.17 -8.85
N PHE A 161 -4.87 -25.90 -9.84
CA PHE A 161 -6.31 -26.08 -9.68
C PHE A 161 -6.80 -27.45 -10.13
N ASP A 162 -6.05 -28.12 -11.01
CA ASP A 162 -6.29 -29.47 -11.46
C ASP A 162 -4.99 -30.30 -11.38
N GLU A 163 -5.09 -31.60 -11.11
CA GLU A 163 -3.92 -32.49 -10.93
C GLU A 163 -3.02 -32.57 -12.16
N ASN A 164 -3.59 -32.39 -13.35
CA ASN A 164 -2.90 -32.44 -14.63
C ASN A 164 -2.44 -31.05 -15.12
N GLU A 165 -2.71 -29.99 -14.36
CA GLU A 165 -2.34 -28.63 -14.72
C GLU A 165 -0.88 -28.36 -14.32
N THR A 166 -0.13 -27.69 -15.21
CA THR A 166 1.16 -27.11 -14.84
C THR A 166 0.95 -26.08 -13.72
N PRO A 167 1.68 -26.16 -12.60
CA PRO A 167 1.59 -25.13 -11.56
C PRO A 167 1.77 -23.73 -12.12
N HIS A 168 1.09 -22.76 -11.50
CA HIS A 168 1.38 -21.36 -11.77
C HIS A 168 2.87 -21.04 -11.48
N GLU A 169 3.39 -19.94 -12.00
CA GLU A 169 4.75 -19.52 -11.66
C GLU A 169 4.89 -19.29 -10.14
N PRO A 170 5.91 -19.87 -9.48
CA PRO A 170 6.11 -19.69 -8.04
C PRO A 170 6.42 -18.24 -7.65
N ILE A 171 5.65 -17.71 -6.71
CA ILE A 171 5.82 -16.36 -6.17
C ILE A 171 6.50 -16.39 -4.79
N PRO A 172 7.30 -15.36 -4.45
CA PRO A 172 8.04 -15.34 -3.20
C PRO A 172 7.14 -15.14 -1.98
N LEU A 173 7.50 -15.79 -0.88
CA LEU A 173 6.89 -15.58 0.43
C LEU A 173 7.34 -14.25 1.04
N THR A 174 6.38 -13.40 1.34
CA THR A 174 6.61 -12.14 2.06
C THR A 174 6.62 -12.40 3.57
N PHE A 175 7.75 -12.11 4.23
CA PHE A 175 7.93 -12.36 5.66
C PHE A 175 6.99 -11.52 6.52
N ARG A 176 6.18 -12.18 7.36
CA ARG A 176 5.25 -11.57 8.34
C ARG A 176 5.27 -12.30 9.68
N ILE A 177 6.43 -12.85 10.06
CA ILE A 177 6.66 -13.54 11.34
C ILE A 177 7.38 -12.59 12.30
N TYR A 178 6.71 -11.51 12.70
CA TYR A 178 7.23 -10.56 13.68
C TYR A 178 6.66 -10.88 15.07
N ASP A 179 7.51 -10.85 16.10
CA ASP A 179 7.08 -11.04 17.48
C ASP A 179 6.14 -9.91 17.94
N GLU A 180 6.45 -8.69 17.52
CA GLU A 180 5.61 -7.50 17.68
C GLU A 180 5.50 -6.75 16.34
N PRO A 181 4.36 -6.11 16.04
CA PRO A 181 4.22 -5.33 14.81
C PRO A 181 5.27 -4.21 14.71
N ILE A 182 5.92 -4.09 13.55
CA ILE A 182 6.90 -3.02 13.27
C ILE A 182 6.24 -1.64 13.34
N HIS A 183 5.01 -1.55 12.85
CA HIS A 183 4.26 -0.30 12.78
C HIS A 183 3.07 -0.33 13.75
N GLU A 184 2.89 0.74 14.51
CA GLU A 184 1.75 0.84 15.41
C GLU A 184 0.46 1.21 14.66
N LEU A 185 0.57 2.12 13.69
CA LEU A 185 -0.55 2.56 12.87
C LEU A 185 -0.11 2.72 11.41
N SER A 186 -0.86 2.06 10.54
CA SER A 186 -0.64 2.08 9.10
C SER A 186 -1.95 2.29 8.34
N VAL A 187 -1.85 2.47 7.03
CA VAL A 187 -3.02 2.71 6.18
C VAL A 187 -3.04 1.76 4.99
N CYS A 188 -4.17 1.08 4.80
CA CYS A 188 -4.53 0.45 3.55
C CYS A 188 -5.14 1.50 2.63
N VAL A 189 -4.38 1.92 1.63
CA VAL A 189 -4.83 2.93 0.68
C VAL A 189 -5.68 2.26 -0.38
N GLY A 190 -6.89 2.78 -0.61
CA GLY A 190 -7.74 2.35 -1.72
C GLY A 190 -6.97 2.30 -3.04
N PRO A 191 -7.37 1.42 -3.97
CA PRO A 191 -6.59 1.11 -5.16
C PRO A 191 -6.33 2.34 -6.03
N LEU A 192 -5.11 2.44 -6.56
CA LEU A 192 -4.76 3.49 -7.52
C LEU A 192 -4.96 2.96 -8.94
N TYR A 193 -5.97 3.50 -9.62
CA TYR A 193 -6.35 3.12 -10.98
C TYR A 193 -6.92 4.31 -11.76
N GLY A 194 -6.97 4.13 -13.09
CA GLY A 194 -7.61 5.06 -14.02
C GLY A 194 -6.66 6.11 -14.60
N LYS A 195 -7.20 6.91 -15.53
CA LYS A 195 -6.43 7.91 -16.30
C LYS A 195 -6.32 9.28 -15.60
N LYS A 196 -7.15 9.53 -14.58
CA LYS A 196 -7.13 10.79 -13.82
C LYS A 196 -5.84 10.87 -13.02
N SER A 197 -5.16 12.01 -13.09
CA SER A 197 -3.91 12.23 -12.36
C SER A 197 -4.15 12.24 -10.85
N LYS A 198 -3.19 11.66 -10.10
CA LYS A 198 -3.26 11.44 -8.66
C LYS A 198 -2.05 11.95 -7.87
N TRP A 199 -0.99 12.46 -8.50
CA TRP A 199 0.25 12.83 -7.78
C TRP A 199 0.00 13.74 -6.58
N LEU A 200 -0.81 14.80 -6.75
CA LEU A 200 -1.09 15.75 -5.69
C LEU A 200 -1.98 15.13 -4.61
N GLU A 201 -2.97 14.33 -5.03
CA GLU A 201 -3.84 13.58 -4.13
C GLU A 201 -3.03 12.64 -3.23
N ILE A 202 -2.06 11.92 -3.80
CA ILE A 202 -1.18 11.00 -3.09
C ILE A 202 -0.30 11.75 -2.09
N VAL A 203 0.30 12.89 -2.48
CA VAL A 203 1.11 13.69 -1.53
C VAL A 203 0.25 14.24 -0.39
N GLU A 204 -0.90 14.85 -0.69
CA GLU A 204 -1.83 15.35 0.31
C GLU A 204 -2.31 14.23 1.25
N TYR A 205 -2.57 13.04 0.71
CA TYR A 205 -2.98 11.87 1.48
C TYR A 205 -1.89 11.42 2.45
N VAL A 206 -0.70 11.12 1.93
CA VAL A 206 0.39 10.56 2.74
C VAL A 206 0.81 11.55 3.82
N GLU A 207 0.98 12.83 3.49
CA GLU A 207 1.40 13.82 4.47
C GLU A 207 0.30 14.15 5.50
N HIS A 208 -1.00 14.06 5.13
CA HIS A 208 -2.10 14.17 6.10
C HIS A 208 -2.05 13.04 7.13
N TYR A 209 -1.95 11.79 6.67
CA TYR A 209 -1.94 10.63 7.57
C TYR A 209 -0.66 10.56 8.41
N LYS A 210 0.49 10.97 7.87
CA LYS A 210 1.71 11.13 8.67
C LYS A 210 1.54 12.13 9.81
N LEU A 211 0.88 13.26 9.55
CA LEU A 211 0.58 14.25 10.60
C LEU A 211 -0.41 13.72 11.65
N VAL A 212 -1.26 12.78 11.29
CA VAL A 212 -2.16 12.10 12.23
C VAL A 212 -1.41 11.08 13.11
N GLY A 213 -0.25 10.58 12.67
CA GLY A 213 0.55 9.58 13.41
C GLY A 213 0.73 8.25 12.68
N VAL A 214 0.33 8.15 11.41
CA VAL A 214 0.57 6.97 10.56
C VAL A 214 2.05 6.86 10.22
N SER A 215 2.64 5.68 10.42
CA SER A 215 4.05 5.42 10.10
C SER A 215 4.26 4.70 8.77
N TYR A 216 3.24 4.04 8.22
CA TYR A 216 3.41 3.20 7.02
C TYR A 216 2.17 3.13 6.14
N PHE A 217 2.40 2.95 4.83
CA PHE A 217 1.35 2.97 3.80
C PHE A 217 1.44 1.73 2.91
N TYR A 218 0.31 1.07 2.72
CA TYR A 218 0.16 -0.06 1.82
C TYR A 218 -0.62 0.38 0.59
N PHE A 219 0.06 0.46 -0.55
CA PHE A 219 -0.58 0.76 -1.83
C PHE A 219 -0.84 -0.52 -2.64
N THR A 220 -1.88 -0.48 -3.47
CA THR A 220 -2.06 -1.43 -4.57
C THR A 220 -2.23 -0.64 -5.86
N LEU A 221 -1.30 -0.84 -6.78
CA LEU A 221 -1.21 -0.13 -8.05
C LEU A 221 -1.79 -1.01 -9.14
N PHE A 222 -2.84 -0.55 -9.80
CA PHE A 222 -3.41 -1.27 -10.94
C PHE A 222 -2.94 -0.65 -12.26
N SER A 223 -3.32 0.61 -12.49
CA SER A 223 -2.91 1.38 -13.65
C SER A 223 -2.74 2.83 -13.25
N ILE A 224 -1.51 3.31 -13.31
CA ILE A 224 -1.14 4.66 -12.92
C ILE A 224 -0.03 5.15 -13.86
N ASN A 225 -0.06 6.43 -14.22
CA ASN A 225 0.98 7.00 -15.08
C ASN A 225 2.30 7.17 -14.31
N GLU A 226 3.41 7.28 -15.05
CA GLU A 226 4.75 7.42 -14.49
C GLU A 226 4.89 8.65 -13.58
N TYR A 227 4.24 9.75 -13.93
CA TYR A 227 4.31 10.99 -13.15
C TYR A 227 3.74 10.77 -11.75
N ASP A 228 2.55 10.20 -11.63
CA ASP A 228 1.93 9.90 -10.33
C ASP A 228 2.66 8.76 -9.60
N ARG A 229 3.12 7.74 -10.34
CA ARG A 229 3.91 6.63 -9.77
C ARG A 229 5.18 7.12 -9.08
N THR A 230 5.84 8.15 -9.62
CA THR A 230 7.06 8.74 -9.06
C THR A 230 6.91 9.09 -7.57
N VAL A 231 5.73 9.57 -7.14
CA VAL A 231 5.48 9.88 -5.72
C VAL A 231 5.36 8.63 -4.87
N VAL A 232 4.70 7.58 -5.38
CA VAL A 232 4.59 6.30 -4.66
C VAL A 232 5.97 5.66 -4.52
N ASP A 233 6.73 5.61 -5.62
CA ASP A 233 8.09 5.06 -5.65
C ASP A 233 9.01 5.85 -4.69
N TYR A 234 8.83 7.17 -4.59
CA TYR A 234 9.53 7.99 -3.60
C TYR A 234 9.23 7.53 -2.17
N TYR A 235 7.95 7.44 -1.76
CA TYR A 235 7.63 7.02 -0.40
C TYR A 235 8.09 5.58 -0.10
N ALA A 236 8.01 4.69 -1.09
CA ALA A 236 8.50 3.33 -0.98
C ALA A 236 10.02 3.28 -0.78
N LYS A 237 10.78 4.03 -1.58
CA LYS A 237 12.25 4.14 -1.48
C LYS A 237 12.70 4.59 -0.09
N PHE A 238 11.97 5.49 0.55
CA PHE A 238 12.30 6.01 1.87
C PHE A 238 11.74 5.15 3.02
N GLY A 239 11.15 3.99 2.73
CA GLY A 239 10.63 3.08 3.75
C GLY A 239 9.33 3.54 4.42
N TYR A 240 8.63 4.51 3.83
CA TYR A 240 7.31 4.93 4.32
C TYR A 240 6.17 4.10 3.74
N ALA A 241 6.42 3.36 2.67
CA ALA A 241 5.38 2.61 1.98
C ALA A 241 5.91 1.31 1.36
N GLU A 242 4.99 0.42 1.05
CA GLU A 242 5.20 -0.63 0.05
C GLU A 242 4.00 -0.67 -0.89
N TYR A 243 4.20 -1.23 -2.08
CA TYR A 243 3.15 -1.38 -3.06
C TYR A 243 3.18 -2.75 -3.74
N THR A 244 1.99 -3.25 -4.09
CA THR A 244 1.84 -4.39 -4.99
C THR A 244 1.30 -3.90 -6.32
N THR A 245 1.91 -4.34 -7.42
CA THR A 245 1.39 -4.09 -8.76
C THR A 245 0.42 -5.21 -9.13
N TYR A 246 -0.83 -4.85 -9.39
CA TYR A 246 -1.84 -5.77 -9.88
C TYR A 246 -1.79 -5.83 -11.42
N ILE A 247 -1.30 -6.95 -11.94
CA ILE A 247 -1.23 -7.20 -13.39
C ILE A 247 -2.48 -7.95 -13.83
N THR A 248 -3.26 -7.32 -14.69
CA THR A 248 -4.52 -7.86 -15.19
C THR A 248 -4.67 -7.70 -16.69
N GLU A 249 -5.46 -8.60 -17.25
CA GLU A 249 -6.00 -8.61 -18.60
C GLU A 249 -7.05 -7.52 -18.85
N TYR A 250 -7.69 -6.96 -17.81
CA TYR A 250 -8.70 -5.92 -17.96
C TYR A 250 -8.07 -4.57 -18.31
N GLN A 251 -8.60 -3.90 -19.33
CA GLN A 251 -8.16 -2.57 -19.75
C GLN A 251 -8.67 -1.46 -18.81
N GLU A 252 -9.87 -1.64 -18.27
CA GLU A 252 -10.51 -0.70 -17.35
C GLU A 252 -10.95 -1.41 -16.07
N LEU A 253 -10.86 -0.68 -14.97
CA LEU A 253 -11.09 -1.22 -13.64
C LEU A 253 -12.20 -0.43 -12.96
N GLY A 254 -13.17 -1.16 -12.44
CA GLY A 254 -14.24 -0.61 -11.63
C GLY A 254 -13.99 -0.74 -10.13
N TRP A 255 -14.89 -0.17 -9.35
CA TRP A 255 -14.89 -0.27 -7.88
C TRP A 255 -14.92 -1.71 -7.35
N MET A 256 -15.32 -2.69 -8.16
CA MET A 256 -15.35 -4.12 -7.81
C MET A 256 -13.97 -4.72 -7.52
N PHE A 257 -12.91 -4.18 -8.14
CA PHE A 257 -11.52 -4.62 -7.90
C PHE A 257 -11.00 -4.21 -6.52
N HIS A 258 -11.72 -3.33 -5.83
CA HIS A 258 -11.36 -2.87 -4.50
C HIS A 258 -11.29 -4.04 -3.48
N LEU A 259 -12.07 -5.13 -3.63
CA LEU A 259 -11.92 -6.29 -2.72
C LEU A 259 -10.57 -6.95 -2.82
N ILE A 260 -10.00 -7.04 -4.03
CA ILE A 260 -8.70 -7.67 -4.22
C ILE A 260 -7.63 -6.84 -3.51
N GLN A 261 -7.67 -5.50 -3.68
CA GLN A 261 -6.81 -4.59 -2.92
C GLN A 261 -7.03 -4.76 -1.40
N THR A 262 -8.28 -4.87 -0.95
CA THR A 262 -8.59 -4.98 0.48
C THR A 262 -8.04 -6.28 1.07
N GLN A 263 -8.14 -7.41 0.36
CA GLN A 263 -7.56 -8.69 0.80
C GLN A 263 -6.04 -8.66 0.82
N ASP A 264 -5.46 -8.22 -0.29
CA ASP A 264 -4.01 -8.09 -0.45
C ASP A 264 -3.43 -7.19 0.66
N CYS A 265 -4.04 -6.03 0.90
CA CYS A 265 -3.60 -5.13 1.96
C CYS A 265 -3.84 -5.67 3.38
N HIS A 266 -4.98 -6.31 3.65
CA HIS A 266 -5.26 -6.95 4.94
C HIS A 266 -4.20 -8.00 5.28
N HIS A 267 -3.88 -8.89 4.33
CA HIS A 267 -2.87 -9.92 4.54
C HIS A 267 -1.44 -9.37 4.61
N ARG A 268 -1.14 -8.33 3.82
CA ARG A 268 0.15 -7.65 3.84
C ARG A 268 0.40 -6.87 5.14
N SER A 269 -0.64 -6.32 5.73
CA SER A 269 -0.54 -5.55 6.98
C SER A 269 -0.57 -6.43 8.23
N ARG A 270 -1.13 -7.64 8.14
CA ARG A 270 -1.20 -8.60 9.25
C ARG A 270 0.18 -8.93 9.83
N HIS A 271 0.32 -8.78 11.15
CA HIS A 271 1.57 -8.89 11.93
C HIS A 271 2.67 -7.87 11.57
N HIS A 272 2.51 -7.08 10.51
CA HIS A 272 3.40 -5.96 10.18
C HIS A 272 2.96 -4.67 10.86
N SER A 273 1.63 -4.48 10.97
CA SER A 273 1.00 -3.34 11.62
C SER A 273 0.03 -3.77 12.71
N LYS A 274 0.05 -3.06 13.85
CA LYS A 274 -0.87 -3.29 14.97
C LYS A 274 -2.28 -2.79 14.64
N TRP A 275 -2.39 -1.58 14.10
CA TRP A 275 -3.63 -0.99 13.62
C TRP A 275 -3.50 -0.57 12.16
N VAL A 276 -4.59 -0.73 11.41
CA VAL A 276 -4.65 -0.42 9.99
C VAL A 276 -5.93 0.34 9.69
N ILE A 277 -5.81 1.56 9.16
CA ILE A 277 -6.95 2.33 8.67
C ILE A 277 -7.25 1.87 7.23
N ASN A 278 -8.44 1.37 6.95
CA ASN A 278 -8.85 0.95 5.60
C ASN A 278 -9.71 2.04 4.94
N VAL A 279 -9.11 2.85 4.06
CA VAL A 279 -9.74 4.09 3.54
C VAL A 279 -9.30 4.40 2.12
N ASP A 280 -10.20 5.04 1.37
CA ASP A 280 -9.99 5.42 -0.03
C ASP A 280 -9.04 6.61 -0.15
N ILE A 281 -8.40 6.78 -1.31
CA ILE A 281 -7.44 7.88 -1.55
C ILE A 281 -8.10 9.28 -1.45
N ASP A 282 -9.43 9.36 -1.61
CA ASP A 282 -10.24 10.58 -1.49
C ASP A 282 -10.80 10.79 -0.08
N GLU A 283 -10.33 10.05 0.92
CA GLU A 283 -10.78 10.13 2.32
C GLU A 283 -9.66 10.61 3.26
N ARG A 284 -9.99 11.51 4.18
CA ARG A 284 -9.05 12.04 5.19
C ARG A 284 -9.62 11.85 6.59
N ILE A 285 -8.88 11.18 7.46
CA ILE A 285 -9.28 11.01 8.86
C ILE A 285 -9.15 12.32 9.64
N ILE A 286 -10.16 12.62 10.45
CA ILE A 286 -10.16 13.73 11.40
C ILE A 286 -10.26 13.14 12.79
N TYR A 287 -9.28 13.49 13.62
CA TYR A 287 -9.25 13.13 15.02
C TYR A 287 -9.33 14.40 15.86
N THR A 288 -10.27 14.43 16.80
CA THR A 288 -10.57 15.59 17.66
C THR A 288 -10.49 15.24 19.14
N GLY A 289 -9.85 14.12 19.48
CA GLY A 289 -9.57 13.77 20.88
C GLY A 289 -8.52 14.69 21.50
N SER A 290 -8.38 14.60 22.83
CA SER A 290 -7.49 15.47 23.62
C SER A 290 -6.00 15.16 23.47
N ASN A 291 -5.64 13.94 23.08
CA ASN A 291 -4.26 13.50 22.86
C ASN A 291 -4.01 13.29 21.37
N ASP A 292 -3.02 12.50 20.97
CA ASP A 292 -2.88 11.99 19.61
C ASP A 292 -3.71 10.70 19.39
N ILE A 293 -3.90 10.31 18.13
CA ILE A 293 -4.72 9.13 17.80
C ILE A 293 -4.11 7.83 18.33
N LEU A 294 -2.77 7.74 18.45
CA LEU A 294 -2.09 6.54 18.94
C LEU A 294 -2.41 6.33 20.42
N TYR A 295 -2.44 7.40 21.22
CA TYR A 295 -2.90 7.34 22.61
C TYR A 295 -4.32 6.77 22.69
N PHE A 296 -5.22 7.24 21.83
CA PHE A 296 -6.59 6.70 21.76
C PHE A 296 -6.61 5.22 21.38
N LEU A 297 -5.87 4.81 20.35
CA LEU A 297 -5.81 3.42 19.91
C LEU A 297 -5.18 2.49 20.95
N ARG A 298 -4.18 2.94 21.70
CA ARG A 298 -3.56 2.21 22.82
C ARG A 298 -4.54 1.99 23.98
N SER A 299 -5.49 2.91 24.18
CA SER A 299 -6.51 2.80 25.23
C SER A 299 -7.60 1.75 24.92
N MET A 300 -7.70 1.27 23.68
CA MET A 300 -8.73 0.31 23.28
C MET A 300 -8.47 -1.07 23.91
N PRO A 301 -9.50 -1.73 24.48
CA PRO A 301 -9.35 -3.08 25.04
C PRO A 301 -8.79 -4.10 24.04
N ALA A 302 -8.15 -5.14 24.55
CA ALA A 302 -7.58 -6.21 23.72
C ALA A 302 -8.65 -6.94 22.87
N SER A 303 -9.90 -7.00 23.34
CA SER A 303 -11.03 -7.59 22.63
C SER A 303 -11.59 -6.73 21.49
N ILE A 304 -11.15 -5.47 21.32
CA ILE A 304 -11.63 -4.63 20.21
C ILE A 304 -10.72 -4.84 18.99
N GLY A 305 -11.30 -5.38 17.92
CA GLY A 305 -10.58 -5.65 16.67
C GLY A 305 -10.89 -4.68 15.54
N GLU A 306 -11.98 -3.93 15.64
CA GLU A 306 -12.36 -2.92 14.63
C GLU A 306 -13.08 -1.73 15.26
N LEU A 307 -12.74 -0.55 14.75
CA LEU A 307 -13.34 0.74 15.05
C LEU A 307 -14.03 1.27 13.79
N SER A 308 -15.36 1.28 13.76
CA SER A 308 -16.14 1.84 12.65
C SER A 308 -16.29 3.35 12.79
N ILE A 309 -16.04 4.07 11.69
CA ILE A 309 -15.91 5.53 11.65
C ILE A 309 -16.86 6.11 10.61
N THR A 310 -17.71 7.04 11.03
CA THR A 310 -18.61 7.81 10.17
C THR A 310 -17.88 8.77 9.22
N ALA A 311 -18.53 9.16 8.13
CA ALA A 311 -17.99 10.11 7.16
C ALA A 311 -18.95 11.28 6.90
N ASN A 312 -18.39 12.45 6.56
CA ASN A 312 -19.11 13.49 5.83
C ASN A 312 -18.54 13.62 4.42
N ARG A 313 -19.32 14.18 3.50
CA ARG A 313 -18.88 14.43 2.13
C ARG A 313 -18.50 15.87 1.92
N ILE A 314 -17.38 16.09 1.23
CA ILE A 314 -16.88 17.39 0.83
C ILE A 314 -17.11 17.52 -0.67
N LEU A 315 -17.86 18.53 -1.06
CA LEU A 315 -18.19 18.79 -2.45
C LEU A 315 -16.95 19.22 -3.23
N THR A 316 -16.54 18.42 -4.22
CA THR A 316 -15.48 18.78 -5.17
C THR A 316 -16.07 19.04 -6.56
N THR A 317 -15.67 20.15 -7.18
CA THR A 317 -16.22 20.63 -8.46
C THR A 317 -15.20 20.71 -9.59
N GLY A 318 -13.91 20.70 -9.28
CA GLY A 318 -12.83 20.80 -10.25
C GLY A 318 -11.99 19.53 -10.35
N THR A 319 -11.07 19.54 -11.30
CA THR A 319 -10.08 18.47 -11.50
C THR A 319 -8.77 18.78 -10.77
N ILE A 320 -8.01 17.71 -10.49
CA ILE A 320 -6.64 17.80 -10.00
C ILE A 320 -5.73 18.12 -11.19
N PRO A 321 -4.74 19.03 -11.06
CA PRO A 321 -3.81 19.33 -12.15
C PRO A 321 -3.02 18.09 -12.57
N GLU A 322 -2.94 17.84 -13.88
CA GLU A 322 -2.23 16.66 -14.43
C GLU A 322 -0.73 16.63 -14.10
N LYS A 323 -0.11 17.82 -13.96
CA LYS A 323 1.31 17.99 -13.62
C LYS A 323 1.51 19.28 -12.82
N LEU A 324 2.61 19.34 -12.06
CA LEU A 324 3.08 20.59 -11.46
C LEU A 324 3.49 21.58 -12.56
N LYS A 325 2.69 22.61 -12.79
CA LYS A 325 2.99 23.69 -13.77
C LYS A 325 3.87 24.79 -13.18
N ASN A 326 3.52 25.25 -11.99
CA ASN A 326 4.24 26.31 -11.29
C ASN A 326 4.14 26.07 -9.78
N PHE A 327 5.30 25.98 -9.12
CA PHE A 327 5.37 25.80 -7.67
C PHE A 327 4.73 26.96 -6.88
N ALA A 328 4.77 28.19 -7.41
CA ALA A 328 4.16 29.36 -6.77
C ALA A 328 2.64 29.22 -6.60
N ASN A 329 1.97 28.53 -7.54
CA ASN A 329 0.51 28.33 -7.52
C ASN A 329 0.10 27.00 -6.86
N LEU A 330 1.04 26.20 -6.35
CA LEU A 330 0.73 24.89 -5.77
C LEU A 330 -0.29 24.99 -4.63
N GLN A 331 -0.19 26.03 -3.81
CA GLN A 331 -1.07 26.20 -2.66
C GLN A 331 -2.54 26.40 -3.05
N SER A 332 -2.83 27.09 -4.16
CA SER A 332 -4.20 27.24 -4.64
C SER A 332 -4.76 25.95 -5.26
N GLU A 333 -3.91 24.95 -5.49
CA GLU A 333 -4.31 23.64 -6.02
C GLU A 333 -4.58 22.59 -4.94
N LEU A 334 -4.26 22.86 -3.67
CA LEU A 334 -4.44 21.91 -2.56
C LEU A 334 -5.92 21.63 -2.31
N THR A 335 -6.31 20.36 -2.38
CA THR A 335 -7.70 19.90 -2.29
C THR A 335 -8.34 20.25 -0.96
N PHE A 336 -7.59 20.12 0.14
CA PHE A 336 -8.08 20.49 1.48
C PHE A 336 -8.29 22.00 1.68
N LEU A 337 -7.70 22.87 0.85
CA LEU A 337 -7.93 24.30 0.88
C LEU A 337 -9.07 24.75 -0.05
N LYS A 338 -9.15 24.15 -1.24
CA LYS A 338 -10.14 24.49 -2.29
C LYS A 338 -11.56 24.11 -1.91
N TYR A 339 -11.73 22.97 -1.23
CA TYR A 339 -13.04 22.40 -0.98
C TYR A 339 -13.33 22.25 0.51
N ASN A 340 -14.37 22.94 0.94
CA ASN A 340 -14.77 23.07 2.34
C ASN A 340 -16.30 22.99 2.54
N LYS A 341 -17.09 22.95 1.47
CA LYS A 341 -18.54 22.74 1.55
C LYS A 341 -18.82 21.27 1.87
N THR A 342 -19.40 21.03 3.03
CA THR A 342 -19.46 19.70 3.65
C THR A 342 -20.88 19.34 4.09
N THR A 343 -21.27 18.09 3.92
CA THR A 343 -22.53 17.53 4.44
C THR A 343 -22.49 17.34 5.95
N GLU A 344 -23.60 16.94 6.57
CA GLU A 344 -23.56 16.32 7.88
C GLU A 344 -22.72 15.03 7.89
N VAL A 345 -22.23 14.68 9.08
CA VAL A 345 -21.57 13.39 9.32
C VAL A 345 -22.64 12.31 9.43
N SER A 346 -22.48 11.25 8.64
CA SER A 346 -23.43 10.14 8.53
C SER A 346 -22.72 8.78 8.57
N TRP A 347 -23.50 7.71 8.73
CA TRP A 347 -23.03 6.33 8.61
C TRP A 347 -23.00 5.82 7.17
N TYR A 348 -23.32 6.66 6.17
CA TYR A 348 -23.24 6.25 4.77
C TYR A 348 -21.78 6.10 4.34
N ASN A 349 -21.41 4.92 3.80
CA ASN A 349 -20.03 4.58 3.43
C ASN A 349 -19.01 4.81 4.55
N PHE A 350 -19.36 4.41 5.78
CA PHE A 350 -18.40 4.39 6.89
C PHE A 350 -17.19 3.50 6.55
N LYS A 351 -16.07 3.71 7.26
CA LYS A 351 -14.84 2.91 7.12
C LYS A 351 -14.37 2.41 8.47
N GLY A 352 -13.28 1.65 8.49
CA GLY A 352 -12.78 0.99 9.70
C GLY A 352 -11.30 1.25 9.98
N ILE A 353 -10.94 1.28 11.27
CA ILE A 353 -9.58 1.00 11.75
C ILE A 353 -9.59 -0.40 12.35
N ILE A 354 -8.77 -1.30 11.84
CA ILE A 354 -8.75 -2.71 12.25
C ILE A 354 -7.43 -3.11 12.90
N ARG A 355 -7.47 -4.14 13.75
CA ARG A 355 -6.29 -4.94 14.06
C ARG A 355 -6.25 -6.13 13.09
N PRO A 356 -5.36 -6.13 12.10
CA PRO A 356 -5.43 -7.10 10.99
C PRO A 356 -5.21 -8.54 11.44
N ASP A 357 -4.54 -8.77 12.57
CA ASP A 357 -4.34 -10.08 13.19
C ASP A 357 -5.59 -10.63 13.91
N LEU A 358 -6.58 -9.78 14.19
CA LEU A 358 -7.85 -10.14 14.83
C LEU A 358 -9.02 -10.27 13.84
N VAL A 359 -8.81 -9.87 12.59
CA VAL A 359 -9.80 -9.94 11.50
C VAL A 359 -9.47 -11.12 10.60
N TYR A 360 -10.48 -11.94 10.28
CA TYR A 360 -10.35 -13.01 9.29
C TYR A 360 -10.72 -12.56 7.89
N VAL A 361 -11.80 -11.78 7.77
CA VAL A 361 -12.37 -11.39 6.47
C VAL A 361 -12.64 -9.90 6.49
N LEU A 362 -11.84 -9.12 5.76
CA LEU A 362 -12.06 -7.68 5.58
C LEU A 362 -12.89 -7.40 4.32
N PHE A 363 -13.91 -6.55 4.42
CA PHE A 363 -14.67 -6.03 3.29
C PHE A 363 -14.28 -4.57 3.02
N TYR A 364 -14.82 -3.95 1.96
CA TYR A 364 -14.47 -2.58 1.57
C TYR A 364 -14.60 -1.55 2.72
N HIS A 365 -15.55 -1.77 3.63
CA HIS A 365 -15.96 -0.78 4.63
C HIS A 365 -15.90 -1.31 6.08
N TRP A 366 -16.02 -2.62 6.28
CA TRP A 366 -16.06 -3.29 7.60
C TRP A 366 -15.51 -4.71 7.49
N SER A 367 -15.24 -5.40 8.60
CA SER A 367 -14.92 -6.83 8.56
C SER A 367 -16.17 -7.73 8.64
N PHE A 368 -16.25 -8.73 7.76
CA PHE A 368 -17.31 -9.74 7.81
C PHE A 368 -17.13 -10.73 8.97
N ARG A 369 -15.88 -10.98 9.37
CA ARG A 369 -15.56 -11.97 10.39
C ARG A 369 -14.29 -11.61 11.15
N GLN A 370 -14.39 -11.71 12.47
CA GLN A 370 -13.29 -11.51 13.41
C GLN A 370 -13.02 -12.80 14.18
N LYS A 371 -11.88 -12.85 14.89
CA LYS A 371 -11.56 -13.94 15.83
C LYS A 371 -12.63 -14.07 16.94
N PRO A 372 -12.77 -15.26 17.56
CA PRO A 372 -13.67 -15.42 18.71
C PRO A 372 -13.41 -14.37 19.80
N ASN A 373 -14.46 -13.86 20.42
CA ASN A 373 -14.42 -12.82 21.47
C ASN A 373 -13.84 -11.47 21.03
N VAL A 374 -13.68 -11.24 19.73
CA VAL A 374 -13.33 -9.94 19.18
C VAL A 374 -14.61 -9.17 18.82
N HIS A 375 -14.63 -7.89 19.16
CA HIS A 375 -15.77 -7.00 18.95
C HIS A 375 -15.42 -5.85 17.99
N VAL A 376 -16.45 -5.41 17.28
CA VAL A 376 -16.47 -4.20 16.46
C VAL A 376 -17.23 -3.13 17.24
N ILE A 377 -16.68 -1.91 17.32
CA ILE A 377 -17.35 -0.78 17.97
C ILE A 377 -17.45 0.42 17.04
N SER A 378 -18.54 1.17 17.19
CA SER A 378 -18.75 2.45 16.52
C SER A 378 -18.10 3.57 17.32
N ILE A 379 -17.23 4.36 16.68
CA ILE A 379 -16.62 5.52 17.33
C ILE A 379 -17.55 6.75 17.18
N PRO A 380 -17.78 7.52 18.26
CA PRO A 380 -18.49 8.78 18.18
C PRO A 380 -17.83 9.75 17.18
N LYS A 381 -18.64 10.37 16.31
CA LYS A 381 -18.18 11.34 15.31
C LYS A 381 -17.41 12.54 15.87
N GLN A 382 -17.62 12.86 17.14
CA GLN A 382 -16.92 13.91 17.89
C GLN A 382 -15.49 13.52 18.28
N ILE A 383 -15.11 12.25 18.10
CA ILE A 383 -13.76 11.74 18.39
C ILE A 383 -13.03 11.46 17.07
N ILE A 384 -13.63 10.64 16.19
CA ILE A 384 -13.08 10.35 14.86
C ILE A 384 -14.20 10.39 13.81
N HIS A 385 -13.95 11.06 12.68
CA HIS A 385 -14.75 10.93 11.47
C HIS A 385 -13.87 11.07 10.22
N LEU A 386 -14.39 10.68 9.06
CA LEU A 386 -13.75 10.88 7.77
C LEU A 386 -14.32 12.10 7.03
N ARG A 387 -13.43 12.82 6.36
CA ARG A 387 -13.73 13.77 5.29
C ARG A 387 -13.62 13.04 3.95
N HIS A 388 -14.75 12.78 3.30
CA HIS A 388 -14.81 12.14 1.98
C HIS A 388 -14.95 13.17 0.86
N TYR A 389 -13.88 13.44 0.12
CA TYR A 389 -13.93 14.33 -1.04
C TYR A 389 -14.70 13.64 -2.18
N ARG A 390 -15.85 14.20 -2.57
CA ARG A 390 -16.73 13.60 -3.57
C ARG A 390 -17.05 14.58 -4.69
N SER A 391 -16.78 14.14 -5.91
CA SER A 391 -17.06 14.88 -7.14
C SER A 391 -18.55 14.87 -7.46
N VAL A 392 -19.01 15.94 -8.12
CA VAL A 392 -20.32 16.02 -8.78
C VAL A 392 -20.26 15.88 -10.30
N ASP A 393 -19.11 15.47 -10.84
CA ASP A 393 -18.98 15.08 -12.24
C ASP A 393 -19.85 13.83 -12.49
N GLN A 394 -20.83 13.93 -13.39
CA GLN A 394 -21.72 12.81 -13.72
C GLN A 394 -20.98 11.58 -14.28
N ASN A 395 -19.77 11.76 -14.82
CA ASN A 395 -18.92 10.65 -15.26
C ASN A 395 -18.16 9.98 -14.11
N SER A 396 -18.23 10.52 -12.89
CA SER A 396 -17.60 9.93 -11.71
C SER A 396 -18.52 8.92 -11.02
N LEU A 397 -17.91 7.95 -10.33
CA LEU A 397 -18.66 6.97 -9.54
C LEU A 397 -19.53 7.67 -8.49
N ASN A 398 -20.84 7.45 -8.57
CA ASN A 398 -21.84 8.11 -7.73
C ASN A 398 -21.80 9.65 -7.81
N GLY A 399 -21.42 10.22 -8.96
CA GLY A 399 -21.35 11.68 -9.16
C GLY A 399 -22.69 12.41 -9.02
N ASN A 400 -23.81 11.69 -9.16
CA ASN A 400 -25.16 12.20 -8.98
C ASN A 400 -25.61 12.28 -7.50
N TRP A 401 -24.71 12.07 -6.54
CA TRP A 401 -25.08 12.02 -5.12
C TRP A 401 -25.75 13.29 -4.57
N MET A 402 -25.50 14.46 -5.18
CA MET A 402 -26.16 15.72 -4.82
C MET A 402 -27.63 15.76 -5.23
N GLU A 403 -28.05 15.01 -6.25
CA GLU A 403 -29.46 14.93 -6.68
C GLU A 403 -30.35 14.26 -5.62
N PHE A 404 -29.75 13.40 -4.78
CA PHE A 404 -30.43 12.69 -3.69
C PHE A 404 -30.15 13.30 -2.32
N TYR A 405 -29.42 14.42 -2.25
CA TYR A 405 -29.04 15.05 -1.00
C TYR A 405 -29.94 16.26 -0.70
N ASN A 406 -30.84 16.09 0.28
CA ASN A 406 -31.78 17.12 0.71
C ASN A 406 -31.25 18.00 1.87
N GLY A 407 -29.99 17.80 2.29
CA GLY A 407 -29.38 18.55 3.39
C GLY A 407 -28.78 19.89 2.95
N SER A 408 -28.37 20.70 3.93
CA SER A 408 -27.64 21.95 3.66
C SER A 408 -26.14 21.75 3.86
N LEU A 409 -25.34 22.25 2.92
CA LEU A 409 -23.89 22.22 3.03
C LEU A 409 -23.42 23.30 4.01
N LYS A 410 -22.47 22.95 4.89
CA LYS A 410 -21.78 23.89 5.79
C LYS A 410 -20.32 23.97 5.43
N GLU A 411 -19.72 25.13 5.65
CA GLU A 411 -18.28 25.26 5.48
C GLU A 411 -17.55 24.64 6.67
N THR A 412 -16.65 23.69 6.41
CA THR A 412 -15.79 23.08 7.42
C THR A 412 -14.36 22.99 6.91
N ARG A 413 -13.39 23.31 7.77
CA ARG A 413 -11.95 23.25 7.46
C ARG A 413 -11.22 22.35 8.46
N LEU A 414 -9.96 22.06 8.16
CA LEU A 414 -9.06 21.40 9.11
C LEU A 414 -8.75 22.37 10.26
N ALA A 415 -8.30 21.84 11.40
CA ALA A 415 -7.82 22.68 12.50
C ALA A 415 -6.68 23.58 12.00
N PRO A 416 -6.64 24.89 12.35
CA PRO A 416 -5.70 25.83 11.73
C PRO A 416 -4.23 25.37 11.76
N ASP A 417 -3.75 24.88 12.91
CA ASP A 417 -2.36 24.43 13.04
C ASP A 417 -2.07 23.19 12.20
N PHE A 418 -3.01 22.25 12.14
CA PHE A 418 -2.92 21.07 11.29
C PHE A 418 -2.91 21.45 9.81
N GLU A 419 -3.79 22.38 9.40
CA GLU A 419 -3.86 22.88 8.03
C GLU A 419 -2.55 23.54 7.61
N GLN A 420 -1.98 24.41 8.45
CA GLN A 420 -0.70 25.08 8.16
C GLN A 420 0.46 24.09 8.04
N GLN A 421 0.54 23.12 8.94
CA GLN A 421 1.58 22.11 8.89
C GLN A 421 1.42 21.21 7.65
N LEU A 422 0.19 20.85 7.28
CA LEU A 422 -0.07 20.07 6.07
C LEU A 422 0.32 20.82 4.80
N ILE A 423 0.01 22.13 4.70
CA ILE A 423 0.46 22.99 3.58
C ILE A 423 1.99 22.92 3.46
N LYS A 424 2.71 23.09 4.58
CA LYS A 424 4.18 23.06 4.60
C LYS A 424 4.71 21.72 4.10
N ASN A 425 4.23 20.61 4.67
CA ASN A 425 4.69 19.25 4.33
C ASN A 425 4.44 18.93 2.85
N VAL A 426 3.25 19.23 2.34
CA VAL A 426 2.90 18.96 0.94
C VAL A 426 3.77 19.78 0.00
N LYS A 427 3.94 21.09 0.26
CA LYS A 427 4.80 21.95 -0.58
C LYS A 427 6.25 21.48 -0.58
N GLU A 428 6.80 21.16 0.58
CA GLU A 428 8.17 20.62 0.69
C GLU A 428 8.33 19.32 -0.10
N LYS A 429 7.36 18.39 0.05
CA LYS A 429 7.40 17.11 -0.63
C LYS A 429 7.29 17.24 -2.14
N VAL A 430 6.32 18.00 -2.64
CA VAL A 430 6.12 18.24 -4.08
C VAL A 430 7.35 18.90 -4.68
N LYS A 431 7.95 19.88 -3.99
CA LYS A 431 9.20 20.50 -4.41
C LYS A 431 10.30 19.45 -4.56
N TYR A 432 10.53 18.65 -3.53
CA TYR A 432 11.60 17.65 -3.56
C TYR A 432 11.42 16.63 -4.70
N VAL A 433 10.21 16.14 -4.91
CA VAL A 433 9.94 15.08 -5.90
C VAL A 433 10.01 15.63 -7.33
N TYR A 434 9.43 16.81 -7.59
CA TYR A 434 9.21 17.29 -8.96
C TYR A 434 9.99 18.56 -9.35
N ASP A 435 10.46 19.37 -8.41
CA ASP A 435 11.26 20.59 -8.68
C ASP A 435 12.73 20.19 -8.92
N GLN A 436 12.97 19.43 -9.98
CA GLN A 436 14.30 19.04 -10.44
C GLN A 436 14.97 20.25 -11.07
N ARG A 437 16.13 20.66 -10.53
CA ARG A 437 17.02 21.58 -11.25
C ARG A 437 17.68 20.81 -12.38
N TRP A 438 17.75 21.40 -13.56
CA TRP A 438 18.64 20.90 -14.60
C TRP A 438 20.05 20.84 -14.00
N VAL A 439 20.68 19.66 -14.01
CA VAL A 439 22.10 19.50 -13.72
C VAL A 439 22.84 19.53 -15.05
#